data_AF-A0A183ATQ6-F1
#
_entry.id   AF-A0A183ATQ6-F1
#
_cell.length_a   1.000
_cell.length_b   1.000
_cell.length_c   1.000
_cell.angle_alpha   90.00
_cell.angle_beta   90.00
_cell.angle_gamma   90.00
#
_symmetry.space_group_name_H-M   'P 1'
#
loop_
_entity.id
_entity.type
_entity.pdbx_description
1 polymer ?
#
loop_
_entity_poly.entity_id
_entity_poly.type
_entity_poly.pdbx_seq_one_letter_code
_entity_poly.pdbx_strand_id
1 'polypeptide(L)'
;MQNRRYRAMVSVFATLLSGKVKEAIRGCAMLDPEVDYPRARNILKEMFGQPFRVARNMIEGVLAEARRTRGETRSLSNLVTKMQNCSIALNHLEYRSDLDSLQTLESIVRCLPAEMQTAWATEADRIEKRIREATFDELA
;
A
#
# COMPACT_ATOMS: atom_id res chain seq x y z
N MET A 1 40.31 3.28 -11.81
CA MET A 1 39.16 4.22 -11.75
C MET A 1 37.84 3.48 -12.00
N GLN A 2 37.46 2.54 -11.12
CA GLN A 2 36.25 1.70 -11.29
C GLN A 2 35.22 1.88 -10.15
N ASN A 3 35.34 2.93 -9.33
CA ASN A 3 34.68 2.98 -8.02
C ASN A 3 33.79 4.23 -7.80
N ARG A 4 33.17 4.74 -8.86
CA ARG A 4 32.18 5.84 -8.79
C ARG A 4 30.78 5.48 -9.31
N ARG A 5 30.62 4.35 -10.00
CA ARG A 5 29.34 3.97 -10.64
C ARG A 5 28.39 3.18 -9.75
N TYR A 6 28.87 2.52 -8.68
CA TYR A 6 28.06 1.59 -7.88
C TYR A 6 27.66 2.11 -6.49
N ARG A 7 28.27 3.21 -6.01
CA ARG A 7 27.85 3.93 -4.79
C ARG A 7 26.44 4.55 -4.88
N ALA A 8 25.85 4.53 -6.06
CA ALA A 8 24.62 5.24 -6.36
C ALA A 8 23.36 4.51 -5.87
N MET A 9 23.33 3.17 -5.81
CA MET A 9 22.05 2.47 -5.59
C MET A 9 21.51 2.66 -4.17
N VAL A 10 22.31 2.41 -3.13
CA VAL A 10 21.89 2.66 -1.74
C VAL A 10 21.79 4.15 -1.44
N SER A 11 22.65 4.99 -2.02
CA SER A 11 22.57 6.45 -1.83
C SER A 11 21.28 7.03 -2.43
N VAL A 12 20.92 6.65 -3.66
CA VAL A 12 19.68 7.09 -4.32
C VAL A 12 18.47 6.52 -3.57
N PHE A 13 18.52 5.25 -3.19
CA PHE A 13 17.45 4.61 -2.44
C PHE A 13 17.25 5.28 -1.06
N ALA A 14 18.32 5.61 -0.34
CA ALA A 14 18.27 6.34 0.92
C ALA A 14 17.81 7.79 0.77
N THR A 15 17.98 8.43 -0.40
CA THR A 15 17.41 9.76 -0.65
C THR A 15 15.90 9.73 -0.90
N LEU A 16 15.36 8.60 -1.36
CA LEU A 16 13.92 8.40 -1.56
C LEU A 16 13.21 8.00 -0.25
N LEU A 17 13.95 7.49 0.72
CA LEU A 17 13.44 7.10 2.03
C LEU A 17 13.47 8.29 3.00
N SER A 18 12.46 8.39 3.85
CA SER A 18 12.34 9.45 4.85
C SER A 18 12.28 8.90 6.27
N GLY A 19 12.65 9.76 7.23
CA GLY A 19 12.53 9.47 8.67
C GLY A 19 13.23 8.19 9.11
N LYS A 20 12.48 7.34 9.83
CA LYS A 20 12.99 6.11 10.47
C LYS A 20 13.55 5.09 9.48
N VAL A 21 13.03 5.06 8.24
CA VAL A 21 13.46 4.10 7.23
C VAL A 21 14.86 4.45 6.72
N LYS A 22 15.13 5.74 6.52
CA LYS A 22 16.45 6.24 6.13
C LYS A 22 17.49 6.01 7.22
N GLU A 23 17.13 6.26 8.48
CA GLU A 23 18.05 6.07 9.61
C GLU A 23 18.43 4.59 9.79
N ALA A 24 17.48 3.67 9.59
CA ALA A 24 17.69 2.23 9.69
C ALA A 24 18.80 1.71 8.77
N ILE A 25 18.91 2.25 7.55
CA ILE A 25 19.87 1.80 6.53
C ILE A 25 21.07 2.74 6.38
N ARG A 26 21.19 3.78 7.23
CA ARG A 26 22.24 4.79 7.10
C ARG A 26 23.64 4.19 7.16
N GLY A 27 23.84 3.19 8.02
CA GLY A 27 25.11 2.47 8.14
C GLY A 27 25.46 1.65 6.89
N CYS A 28 24.48 1.26 6.07
CA CYS A 28 24.75 0.49 4.85
C CYS A 28 25.54 1.29 3.81
N ALA A 29 25.45 2.62 3.82
CA ALA A 29 26.20 3.49 2.90
C ALA A 29 27.73 3.46 3.10
N MET A 30 28.20 2.87 4.21
CA MET A 30 29.63 2.67 4.51
C MET A 30 30.16 1.31 4.04
N LEU A 31 29.28 0.40 3.61
CA LEU A 31 29.65 -0.95 3.17
C LEU A 31 30.14 -0.97 1.72
N ASP A 32 30.77 -2.08 1.34
CA ASP A 32 31.12 -2.34 -0.05
C ASP A 32 29.87 -2.37 -0.95
N PRO A 33 29.94 -1.86 -2.20
CA PRO A 33 28.79 -1.80 -3.11
C PRO A 33 28.14 -3.14 -3.46
N GLU A 34 28.87 -4.25 -3.28
CA GLU A 34 28.33 -5.60 -3.50
C GLU A 34 27.47 -6.09 -2.31
N VAL A 35 27.58 -5.42 -1.16
CA VAL A 35 26.97 -5.84 0.12
C VAL A 35 25.97 -4.81 0.65
N ASP A 36 26.12 -3.54 0.27
CA ASP A 36 25.32 -2.43 0.80
C ASP A 36 23.81 -2.62 0.57
N TYR A 37 23.38 -2.92 -0.64
CA TYR A 37 21.98 -3.05 -1.01
C TYR A 37 21.33 -4.32 -0.45
N PRO A 38 21.95 -5.52 -0.55
CA PRO A 38 21.44 -6.71 0.13
C PRO A 38 21.28 -6.50 1.64
N ARG A 39 22.25 -5.83 2.30
CA ARG A 39 22.18 -5.54 3.73
C ARG A 39 21.06 -4.56 4.05
N ALA A 40 20.93 -3.48 3.29
CA ALA A 40 19.85 -2.50 3.46
C ALA A 40 18.48 -3.16 3.29
N ARG A 41 18.30 -4.00 2.25
CA ARG A 41 17.06 -4.74 2.02
C ARG A 41 16.70 -5.67 3.17
N ASN A 42 17.68 -6.37 3.75
CA ASN A 42 17.43 -7.26 4.90
C ASN A 42 16.99 -6.49 6.14
N ILE A 43 17.68 -5.39 6.47
CA ILE A 43 17.29 -4.52 7.61
C ILE A 43 15.86 -4.01 7.42
N LEU A 44 15.51 -3.56 6.22
CA LEU A 44 14.17 -3.07 5.93
C LEU A 44 13.10 -4.16 6.05
N LYS A 45 13.39 -5.37 5.58
CA LYS A 45 12.49 -6.51 5.71
C LYS A 45 12.27 -6.88 7.18
N GLU A 46 13.33 -6.93 7.98
CA GLU A 46 13.25 -7.26 9.40
C GLU A 46 12.45 -6.21 10.20
N MET A 47 12.74 -4.93 9.95
CA MET A 47 12.15 -3.83 10.73
C MET A 47 10.75 -3.42 10.28
N PHE A 48 10.49 -3.44 8.97
CA PHE A 48 9.28 -2.88 8.35
C PHE A 48 8.51 -3.89 7.49
N GLY A 49 9.13 -4.99 7.07
CA GLY A 49 8.57 -5.95 6.12
C GLY A 49 7.74 -7.08 6.74
N GLN A 50 7.30 -6.94 8.00
CA GLN A 50 6.41 -7.91 8.64
C GLN A 50 5.06 -7.93 7.90
N PRO A 51 4.67 -9.06 7.24
CA PRO A 51 3.54 -9.10 6.31
C PRO A 51 2.24 -8.53 6.88
N PHE A 52 1.86 -8.97 8.07
CA PHE A 52 0.66 -8.48 8.77
C PHE A 52 0.69 -6.96 9.00
N ARG A 53 1.84 -6.40 9.42
CA ARG A 53 1.97 -4.96 9.67
C ARG A 53 1.88 -4.16 8.36
N VAL A 54 2.46 -4.69 7.28
CA VAL A 54 2.37 -4.07 5.95
C VAL A 54 0.93 -4.10 5.46
N ALA A 55 0.27 -5.26 5.49
CA ALA A 55 -1.12 -5.41 5.06
C ALA A 55 -2.06 -4.44 5.81
N ARG A 56 -1.96 -4.42 7.14
CA ARG A 56 -2.74 -3.51 7.98
C ARG A 56 -2.51 -2.03 7.65
N ASN A 57 -1.25 -1.61 7.50
CA ASN A 57 -0.93 -0.22 7.16
C ASN A 57 -1.45 0.18 5.77
N MET A 58 -1.47 -0.75 4.81
CA MET A 58 -2.02 -0.48 3.48
C MET A 58 -3.54 -0.25 3.54
N ILE A 59 -4.28 -1.11 4.27
CA ILE A 59 -5.73 -0.93 4.50
C ILE A 59 -6.00 0.39 5.24
N GLU A 60 -5.32 0.65 6.36
CA GLU A 60 -5.45 1.91 7.12
C GLU A 60 -5.12 3.12 6.23
N GLY A 61 -4.14 2.98 5.34
CA GLY A 61 -3.76 4.00 4.37
C GLY A 61 -4.82 4.31 3.32
N VAL A 62 -5.57 3.30 2.86
CA VAL A 62 -6.74 3.48 1.97
C VAL A 62 -7.88 4.16 2.74
N LEU A 63 -8.20 3.69 3.94
CA LEU A 63 -9.25 4.28 4.79
C LEU A 63 -8.99 5.76 5.07
N ALA A 64 -7.74 6.13 5.38
CA ALA A 64 -7.36 7.52 5.63
C ALA A 64 -7.51 8.40 4.38
N GLU A 65 -7.18 7.87 3.19
CA GLU A 65 -7.37 8.60 1.93
C GLU A 65 -8.84 8.73 1.58
N ALA A 66 -9.64 7.68 1.73
CA ALA A 66 -11.08 7.70 1.50
C ALA A 66 -11.75 8.78 2.35
N ARG A 67 -11.42 8.84 3.65
CA ARG A 67 -11.92 9.90 4.56
C ARG A 67 -11.55 11.30 4.11
N ARG A 68 -10.30 11.52 3.66
CA ARG A 68 -9.88 12.80 3.08
C ARG A 68 -10.65 13.13 1.81
N THR A 69 -10.97 12.09 1.03
CA THR A 69 -11.66 12.22 -0.25
C THR A 69 -13.09 12.73 -0.13
N ARG A 70 -13.78 12.45 0.99
CA ARG A 70 -15.11 13.01 1.26
C ARG A 70 -15.17 14.54 1.26
N GLY A 71 -14.04 15.24 1.44
CA GLY A 71 -14.00 16.69 1.56
C GLY A 71 -13.54 17.46 0.31
N GLU A 72 -12.90 16.81 -0.68
CA GLU A 72 -12.20 17.51 -1.77
C GLU A 72 -12.19 16.69 -3.07
N THR A 73 -12.40 17.28 -4.25
CA THR A 73 -12.48 16.54 -5.53
C THR A 73 -11.13 16.04 -6.07
N ARG A 74 -10.00 16.71 -5.74
CA ARG A 74 -8.63 16.32 -6.17
C ARG A 74 -8.10 15.05 -5.50
N SER A 75 -8.84 14.50 -4.54
CA SER A 75 -8.46 13.36 -3.70
C SER A 75 -8.74 12.00 -4.33
N LEU A 76 -9.64 11.92 -5.32
CA LEU A 76 -10.12 10.65 -5.88
C LEU A 76 -9.03 9.89 -6.64
N SER A 77 -8.20 10.58 -7.42
CA SER A 77 -7.07 9.95 -8.11
C SER A 77 -6.05 9.36 -7.14
N ASN A 78 -5.84 10.03 -5.99
CA ASN A 78 -4.95 9.52 -4.94
C ASN A 78 -5.53 8.30 -4.26
N LEU A 79 -6.85 8.30 -4.03
CA LEU A 79 -7.58 7.16 -3.49
C LEU A 79 -7.48 5.95 -4.40
N VAL A 80 -7.81 6.09 -5.69
CA VAL A 80 -7.71 5.00 -6.68
C VAL A 80 -6.28 4.44 -6.72
N THR A 81 -5.27 5.32 -6.78
CA THR A 81 -3.86 4.92 -6.76
C THR A 81 -3.52 4.12 -5.49
N LYS A 82 -3.99 4.57 -4.32
CA LYS A 82 -3.78 3.85 -3.06
C LYS A 82 -4.50 2.51 -3.02
N MET A 83 -5.70 2.42 -3.56
CA MET A 83 -6.47 1.18 -3.63
C MET A 83 -5.76 0.16 -4.52
N GLN A 84 -5.28 0.57 -5.70
CA GLN A 84 -4.48 -0.28 -6.58
C GLN A 84 -3.20 -0.80 -5.90
N ASN A 85 -2.45 0.09 -5.24
CA ASN A 85 -1.25 -0.30 -4.51
C ASN A 85 -1.57 -1.27 -3.35
N CYS A 86 -2.70 -1.08 -2.67
CA CYS A 86 -3.18 -1.97 -1.62
C CYS A 86 -3.49 -3.37 -2.18
N SER A 87 -4.26 -3.45 -3.26
CA SER A 87 -4.61 -4.72 -3.92
C SER A 87 -3.36 -5.50 -4.35
N ILE A 88 -2.40 -4.83 -5.00
CA ILE A 88 -1.13 -5.45 -5.43
C ILE A 88 -0.35 -5.98 -4.21
N ALA A 89 -0.20 -5.17 -3.16
CA ALA A 89 0.59 -5.55 -1.99
C ALA A 89 -0.05 -6.71 -1.22
N LEU A 90 -1.37 -6.68 -0.98
CA LEU A 90 -2.05 -7.73 -0.21
C LEU A 90 -2.18 -9.02 -1.00
N ASN A 91 -2.30 -8.97 -2.33
CA ASN A 91 -2.17 -10.16 -3.18
C ASN A 91 -0.79 -10.80 -3.03
N HIS A 92 0.28 -10.00 -3.07
CA HIS A 92 1.64 -10.51 -2.92
C HIS A 92 1.93 -11.08 -1.53
N LEU A 93 1.31 -10.53 -0.48
CA LEU A 93 1.48 -10.95 0.91
C LEU A 93 0.52 -12.08 1.32
N GLU A 94 -0.35 -12.57 0.43
CA GLU A 94 -1.39 -13.57 0.70
C GLU A 94 -2.47 -13.11 1.71
N TYR A 95 -2.71 -11.80 1.79
CA TYR A 95 -3.74 -11.15 2.62
C TYR A 95 -4.98 -10.73 1.82
N ARG A 96 -5.23 -11.35 0.66
CA ARG A 96 -6.36 -10.98 -0.20
C ARG A 96 -7.72 -11.23 0.47
N SER A 97 -7.84 -12.31 1.24
CA SER A 97 -9.07 -12.61 2.01
C SER A 97 -9.43 -11.50 3.02
N ASP A 98 -8.43 -10.90 3.65
CA ASP A 98 -8.64 -9.81 4.62
C ASP A 98 -9.10 -8.53 3.91
N LEU A 99 -8.60 -8.30 2.69
CA LEU A 99 -8.98 -7.19 1.85
C LEU A 99 -10.40 -7.33 1.30
N ASP A 100 -10.76 -8.54 0.86
CA ASP A 100 -12.08 -8.89 0.34
C ASP A 100 -13.11 -9.16 1.46
N SER A 101 -12.70 -9.16 2.72
CA SER A 101 -13.63 -9.36 3.83
C SER A 101 -14.69 -8.27 3.85
N LEU A 102 -15.94 -8.66 4.10
CA LEU A 102 -17.08 -7.74 4.18
C LEU A 102 -16.79 -6.56 5.13
N GLN A 103 -16.15 -6.83 6.27
CA GLN A 103 -15.76 -5.81 7.24
C GLN A 103 -14.83 -4.73 6.64
N THR A 104 -13.83 -5.14 5.87
CA THR A 104 -12.88 -4.22 5.22
C THR A 104 -13.59 -3.42 4.13
N LEU A 105 -14.38 -4.09 3.28
CA LEU A 105 -15.15 -3.45 2.21
C LEU A 105 -16.11 -2.40 2.76
N GLU A 106 -16.93 -2.76 3.76
CA GLU A 106 -17.85 -1.83 4.43
C GLU A 106 -17.12 -0.64 5.05
N SER A 107 -15.97 -0.88 5.69
CA SER A 107 -15.17 0.18 6.31
C SER A 107 -14.67 1.20 5.28
N ILE A 108 -14.27 0.73 4.09
CA ILE A 108 -13.83 1.59 2.99
C ILE A 108 -15.02 2.36 2.42
N VAL A 109 -16.11 1.66 2.09
CA VAL A 109 -17.32 2.26 1.50
C VAL A 109 -17.86 3.38 2.40
N ARG A 110 -17.97 3.15 3.72
CA ARG A 110 -18.42 4.18 4.67
C ARG A 110 -17.56 5.44 4.68
N CYS A 111 -16.30 5.31 4.27
CA CYS A 111 -15.37 6.43 4.14
C CYS A 111 -15.44 7.13 2.78
N LEU A 112 -16.23 6.66 1.81
CA LEU A 112 -16.38 7.30 0.50
C LEU A 112 -17.45 8.42 0.50
N PRO A 113 -17.48 9.31 -0.51
CA PRO A 113 -18.59 10.22 -0.75
C PRO A 113 -19.93 9.48 -0.96
N ALA A 114 -21.05 10.12 -0.60
CA ALA A 114 -22.38 9.48 -0.62
C ALA A 114 -22.76 8.91 -2.00
N GLU A 115 -22.44 9.65 -3.07
CA GLU A 115 -22.68 9.23 -4.46
C GLU A 115 -22.00 7.89 -4.78
N MET A 116 -20.78 7.69 -4.30
CA MET A 116 -20.02 6.45 -4.49
C MET A 116 -20.54 5.31 -3.62
N GLN A 117 -21.02 5.61 -2.41
CA GLN A 117 -21.68 4.60 -1.57
C GLN A 117 -22.93 4.04 -2.24
N THR A 118 -23.75 4.92 -2.84
CA THR A 118 -24.95 4.50 -3.57
C THR A 118 -24.62 3.71 -4.84
N ALA A 119 -23.61 4.17 -5.60
CA ALA A 119 -23.14 3.43 -6.77
C ALA A 119 -22.65 2.03 -6.38
N TRP A 120 -21.89 1.92 -5.29
CA TRP A 120 -21.41 0.64 -4.79
C TRP A 120 -22.54 -0.26 -4.31
N ALA A 121 -23.51 0.25 -3.55
CA ALA A 121 -24.65 -0.55 -3.10
C ALA A 121 -25.42 -1.14 -4.29
N THR A 122 -25.59 -0.38 -5.37
CA THR A 122 -26.23 -0.86 -6.60
C THR A 122 -25.42 -1.98 -7.27
N GLU A 123 -24.09 -1.87 -7.27
CA GLU A 123 -23.21 -2.88 -7.84
C GLU A 123 -23.15 -4.15 -6.97
N ALA A 124 -23.08 -4.00 -5.65
CA ALA A 124 -23.12 -5.10 -4.69
C ALA A 124 -24.42 -5.91 -4.82
N ASP A 125 -25.58 -5.24 -4.90
CA ASP A 125 -26.87 -5.87 -5.17
C ASP A 125 -26.86 -6.67 -6.48
N ARG A 126 -26.16 -6.17 -7.51
CA ARG A 126 -26.03 -6.86 -8.80
C ARG A 126 -25.16 -8.10 -8.72
N ILE A 127 -24.11 -8.05 -7.90
CA ILE A 127 -23.18 -9.16 -7.69
C ILE A 127 -23.83 -10.24 -6.82
N GLU A 128 -24.54 -9.87 -5.77
CA GLU A 128 -25.25 -10.80 -4.89
C GLU A 128 -26.31 -11.60 -5.67
N LYS A 129 -27.02 -10.95 -6.60
CA LYS A 129 -27.95 -11.64 -7.53
C LYS A 129 -27.29 -12.71 -8.40
N ARG A 130 -25.96 -12.71 -8.53
CA ARG A 130 -25.17 -13.72 -9.24
C ARG A 130 -24.61 -14.81 -8.31
N ILE A 131 -25.01 -14.81 -7.02
CA ILE A 131 -24.55 -15.78 -6.00
C ILE A 131 -23.03 -15.71 -5.85
N ARG A 132 -22.48 -14.50 -5.80
CA ARG A 132 -21.05 -14.23 -5.58
C ARG A 132 -20.91 -13.11 -4.57
N GLU A 133 -19.84 -13.13 -3.79
CA GLU A 133 -19.47 -12.04 -2.90
C GLU A 133 -18.77 -10.92 -3.68
N ALA A 134 -19.00 -9.68 -3.25
CA ALA A 134 -18.26 -8.54 -3.78
C ALA A 134 -16.80 -8.60 -3.35
N THR A 135 -15.89 -8.12 -4.19
CA THR A 135 -14.45 -8.08 -3.91
C THR A 135 -13.93 -6.65 -3.90
N PHE A 136 -12.73 -6.47 -3.36
CA PHE A 136 -12.12 -5.14 -3.30
C PHE A 136 -11.86 -4.52 -4.67
N ASP A 137 -11.61 -5.33 -5.70
CA ASP A 137 -11.35 -4.80 -7.05
C ASP A 137 -12.61 -4.19 -7.68
N GLU A 138 -13.81 -4.50 -7.17
CA GLU A 138 -15.07 -3.87 -7.61
C GLU A 138 -15.33 -2.51 -6.94
N LEU A 139 -14.48 -2.12 -5.97
CA LEU A 139 -14.48 -0.77 -5.39
C LEU A 139 -13.54 0.20 -6.12
N ALA A 140 -12.58 -0.30 -6.91
CA ALA A 140 -11.41 0.44 -7.39
C ALA A 140 -11.59 1.11 -8.76
#